data_AF-A0A7S3USB3-F1
#
_entry.id   AF-A0A7S3USB3-F1
#
_cell.length_a   1.000
_cell.length_b   1.000
_cell.length_c   1.000
_cell.angle_alpha   90.00
_cell.angle_beta   90.00
_cell.angle_gamma   90.00
#
_symmetry.space_group_name_H-M   'P 1'
#
loop_
_entity.id
_entity.type
_entity.pdbx_description
1 polymer ?
#
loop_
_entity_poly.entity_id
_entity_poly.type
_entity_poly.pdbx_seq_one_letter_code
_entity_poly.pdbx_strand_id
1 'polypeptide(L)'
;HVQSRELWGCLAAMALHGNNLETAEAALAAVGEVHKLQYVLHIKHVPSVEGQNAELMLYRRQPDQAEAILLQAKPPLVYRAIKMNVRLFRWHRALELAVKHKSHVDTVLGYRQRHLQALGAAEDLPLFQQYAAEVQIDWEAIRAKKEQEREAEAQRGNGGGGYGGGK
;
A
#
# COMPACT_ATOMS: atom_id res chain seq x y z
N HIS A 1 2.56 36.08 -19.03
CA HIS A 1 1.53 35.07 -18.73
C HIS A 1 1.91 34.37 -17.44
N VAL A 2 1.38 34.86 -16.32
CA VAL A 2 1.59 34.26 -15.00
C VAL A 2 0.84 32.94 -14.99
N GLN A 3 1.55 31.83 -14.81
CA GLN A 3 0.92 30.52 -14.64
C GLN A 3 0.16 30.53 -13.32
N SER A 4 -1.16 30.76 -13.40
CA SER A 4 -2.02 30.83 -12.23
C SER A 4 -1.90 29.52 -11.44
N ARG A 5 -1.64 29.64 -10.14
CA ARG A 5 -1.50 28.51 -9.21
C ARG A 5 -2.75 27.64 -9.21
N GLU A 6 -3.91 28.28 -9.42
CA GLU A 6 -5.21 27.66 -9.52
C GLU A 6 -5.29 26.73 -10.75
N LEU A 7 -4.76 27.15 -11.91
CA LEU A 7 -4.71 26.31 -13.12
C LEU A 7 -3.83 25.08 -12.92
N TRP A 8 -2.66 25.23 -12.28
CA TRP A 8 -1.81 24.09 -11.92
C TRP A 8 -2.47 23.16 -10.91
N GLY A 9 -3.23 23.71 -9.96
CA GLY A 9 -4.04 22.93 -9.03
C GLY A 9 -5.11 22.10 -9.74
N CYS A 10 -5.84 22.69 -10.67
CA CYS A 10 -6.82 21.98 -11.51
C CYS A 10 -6.15 20.92 -12.38
N LEU A 11 -5.00 21.23 -12.99
CA LEU A 11 -4.24 20.28 -13.80
C LEU A 11 -3.75 19.10 -12.96
N ALA A 12 -3.22 19.34 -11.76
CA ALA A 12 -2.83 18.29 -10.83
C ALA A 12 -4.01 17.38 -10.48
N ALA A 13 -5.18 17.96 -10.17
CA ALA A 13 -6.39 17.19 -9.86
C ALA A 13 -6.85 16.32 -11.04
N MET A 14 -6.88 16.87 -12.25
CA MET A 14 -7.24 16.13 -13.46
C MET A 14 -6.23 15.02 -13.79
N ALA A 15 -4.94 15.30 -13.66
CA ALA A 15 -3.87 14.33 -13.89
C ALA A 15 -3.95 13.17 -12.89
N LEU A 16 -4.18 13.45 -11.59
CA LEU A 16 -4.40 12.43 -10.56
C LEU A 16 -5.67 11.61 -10.83
N HIS A 17 -6.73 12.23 -11.33
CA HIS A 17 -7.95 11.51 -11.72
C HIS A 17 -7.70 10.60 -12.94
N GLY A 18 -6.95 11.09 -13.93
CA GLY A 18 -6.58 10.36 -15.15
C GLY A 18 -5.40 9.39 -15.01
N ASN A 19 -4.90 9.14 -13.79
CA ASN A 19 -3.75 8.27 -13.52
C ASN A 19 -2.45 8.69 -14.26
N ASN A 20 -2.32 9.97 -14.62
CA ASN A 20 -1.12 10.52 -15.24
C ASN A 20 -0.19 11.08 -14.17
N LEU A 21 0.69 10.24 -13.65
CA LEU A 21 1.59 10.57 -12.54
C LEU A 21 2.67 11.59 -12.93
N GLU A 22 3.15 11.59 -14.18
CA GLU A 22 4.15 12.55 -14.67
C GLU A 22 3.61 13.98 -14.67
N THR A 23 2.41 14.17 -15.24
CA THR A 23 1.77 15.48 -15.25
C THR A 23 1.36 15.91 -13.84
N ALA A 24 0.94 14.98 -12.99
CA ALA A 24 0.61 15.27 -11.60
C ALA A 24 1.84 15.73 -10.81
N GLU A 25 3.01 15.11 -11.02
CA GLU A 25 4.26 15.48 -10.38
C GLU A 25 4.67 16.92 -10.74
N ALA A 26 4.74 17.23 -12.04
CA ALA A 26 5.11 18.56 -12.51
C ALA A 26 4.14 19.63 -11.99
N ALA A 27 2.83 19.34 -12.01
CA ALA A 27 1.81 20.26 -11.53
C ALA A 27 1.87 20.47 -10.01
N LEU A 28 2.06 19.41 -9.21
CA LEU A 28 2.17 19.52 -7.75
C LEU A 28 3.46 20.23 -7.32
N ALA A 29 4.56 20.00 -8.04
CA ALA A 29 5.82 20.73 -7.86
C ALA A 29 5.62 22.23 -8.15
N ALA A 30 4.90 22.58 -9.22
CA ALA A 30 4.61 23.97 -9.55
C ALA A 30 3.72 24.68 -8.51
N VAL A 31 2.78 23.97 -7.87
CA VAL A 31 1.92 24.53 -6.80
C VAL A 31 2.62 24.60 -5.45
N GLY A 32 3.73 23.87 -5.26
CA GLY A 32 4.47 23.78 -4.00
C GLY A 32 3.85 22.83 -2.98
N GLU A 33 3.04 21.86 -3.41
CA GLU A 33 2.33 20.91 -2.53
C GLU A 33 3.21 19.70 -2.19
N VAL A 34 4.23 19.93 -1.35
CA VAL A 34 5.31 18.97 -1.05
C VAL A 34 4.80 17.61 -0.58
N HIS A 35 3.82 17.56 0.33
CA HIS A 35 3.31 16.29 0.86
C HIS A 35 2.59 15.45 -0.19
N LYS A 36 1.81 16.10 -1.07
CA LYS A 36 1.11 15.41 -2.15
C LYS A 36 2.12 14.93 -3.19
N LEU A 37 3.11 15.75 -3.51
CA LEU A 37 4.21 15.39 -4.40
C LEU A 37 4.97 14.17 -3.88
N GLN A 38 5.34 14.16 -2.60
CA GLN A 38 6.03 13.02 -1.97
C GLN A 38 5.21 11.74 -2.07
N TYR A 39 3.88 11.82 -1.91
CA TYR A 39 3.01 10.66 -2.09
C TYR A 39 2.97 10.19 -3.56
N VAL A 40 2.88 11.12 -4.53
CA VAL A 40 2.92 10.78 -5.96
C VAL A 40 4.25 10.09 -6.33
N LEU A 41 5.39 10.61 -5.84
CA LEU A 41 6.69 9.97 -6.02
C LEU A 41 6.72 8.58 -5.38
N HIS A 42 6.12 8.41 -4.19
CA HIS A 42 5.98 7.08 -3.58
C HIS A 42 5.19 6.12 -4.48
N ILE A 43 4.08 6.55 -5.09
CA ILE A 43 3.33 5.75 -6.06
C ILE A 43 4.24 5.35 -7.22
N LYS A 44 4.98 6.29 -7.82
CA LYS A 44 5.88 6.02 -8.96
C LYS A 44 6.96 4.97 -8.64
N HIS A 45 7.42 4.91 -7.39
CA HIS A 45 8.40 3.92 -6.95
C HIS A 45 7.82 2.54 -6.64
N VAL A 46 6.49 2.37 -6.68
CA VAL A 46 5.89 1.04 -6.56
C VAL A 46 6.14 0.26 -7.85
N PRO A 47 6.73 -0.95 -7.77
CA PRO A 47 7.14 -1.68 -8.98
C PRO A 47 5.96 -2.26 -9.76
N SER A 48 4.88 -2.69 -9.09
CA SER A 48 3.74 -3.30 -9.74
C SER A 48 2.69 -2.26 -10.16
N VAL A 49 2.09 -2.42 -11.34
CA VAL A 49 1.03 -1.52 -11.84
C VAL A 49 -0.21 -1.63 -10.94
N GLU A 50 -0.55 -2.84 -10.48
CA GLU A 50 -1.64 -3.05 -9.52
C GLU A 50 -1.34 -2.39 -8.17
N GLY A 51 -0.08 -2.42 -7.72
CA GLY A 51 0.35 -1.72 -6.52
C GLY A 51 0.27 -0.19 -6.66
N GLN A 52 0.65 0.36 -7.82
CA GLN A 52 0.50 1.79 -8.14
C GLN A 52 -0.98 2.20 -8.12
N ASN A 53 -1.84 1.43 -8.80
CA ASN A 53 -3.28 1.67 -8.84
C ASN A 53 -3.91 1.57 -7.45
N ALA A 54 -3.47 0.61 -6.63
CA ALA A 54 -3.94 0.48 -5.25
C ALA A 54 -3.53 1.69 -4.39
N GLU A 55 -2.28 2.16 -4.46
CA GLU A 55 -1.84 3.35 -3.72
C GLU A 55 -2.55 4.62 -4.20
N LEU A 56 -2.93 4.71 -5.48
CA LEU A 56 -3.75 5.80 -6.00
C LEU A 56 -5.18 5.75 -5.44
N MET A 57 -5.79 4.57 -5.32
CA MET A 57 -7.08 4.44 -4.65
C MET A 57 -6.99 4.79 -3.16
N LEU A 58 -5.86 4.48 -2.50
CA LEU A 58 -5.58 4.94 -1.14
C LEU A 58 -5.48 6.47 -1.06
N TYR A 59 -4.82 7.11 -2.04
CA TYR A 59 -4.76 8.57 -2.15
C TYR A 59 -6.17 9.19 -2.25
N ARG A 60 -7.08 8.51 -2.97
CA ARG A 60 -8.49 8.88 -3.12
C ARG A 60 -9.37 8.50 -1.92
N ARG A 61 -8.78 7.98 -0.84
CA ARG A 61 -9.50 7.49 0.36
C ARG A 61 -10.49 6.37 0.08
N GLN A 62 -10.17 5.50 -0.88
CA GLN A 62 -10.98 4.34 -1.27
C GLN A 62 -10.24 3.03 -0.93
N PRO A 63 -10.11 2.68 0.37
CA PRO A 63 -9.32 1.53 0.79
C PRO A 63 -9.90 0.19 0.34
N ASP A 64 -11.23 0.07 0.23
CA ASP A 64 -11.87 -1.17 -0.22
C ASP A 64 -11.63 -1.42 -1.72
N GLN A 65 -11.57 -0.36 -2.53
CA GLN A 65 -11.21 -0.48 -3.94
C GLN A 65 -9.73 -0.81 -4.12
N ALA A 66 -8.84 -0.18 -3.33
CA ALA A 66 -7.42 -0.50 -3.31
C ALA A 66 -7.19 -1.99 -2.97
N GLU A 67 -7.88 -2.50 -1.95
CA GLU A 67 -7.82 -3.91 -1.57
C GLU A 67 -8.32 -4.82 -2.70
N ALA A 68 -9.45 -4.49 -3.33
CA ALA A 68 -10.00 -5.27 -4.43
C ALA A 68 -9.01 -5.38 -5.60
N ILE A 69 -8.33 -4.30 -5.97
CA ILE A 69 -7.30 -4.28 -7.03
C ILE A 69 -6.17 -5.27 -6.68
N LEU A 70 -5.66 -5.22 -5.45
CA LEU A 70 -4.55 -6.09 -5.02
C LEU A 70 -4.93 -7.56 -4.98
N LEU A 71 -6.17 -7.88 -4.59
CA LEU A 71 -6.67 -9.25 -4.54
C LEU A 71 -7.03 -9.82 -5.91
N GLN A 72 -7.47 -8.96 -6.85
CA GLN A 72 -7.78 -9.34 -8.23
C GLN A 72 -6.54 -9.46 -9.12
N ALA A 73 -5.39 -8.94 -8.68
CA ALA A 73 -4.11 -9.10 -9.36
C ALA A 73 -3.77 -10.58 -9.60
N LYS A 74 -3.01 -10.88 -10.66
CA LYS A 74 -2.59 -12.24 -11.01
C LYS A 74 -1.06 -12.33 -11.05
N PRO A 75 -0.41 -13.06 -10.12
CA PRO A 75 -0.95 -13.62 -8.88
C PRO A 75 -1.44 -12.54 -7.88
N PRO A 76 -2.29 -12.87 -6.89
CA PRO A 76 -2.76 -11.88 -5.91
C PRO A 76 -1.62 -11.27 -5.08
N LEU A 77 -1.69 -9.97 -4.80
CA LEU A 77 -0.73 -9.25 -3.95
C LEU A 77 -1.22 -9.20 -2.49
N VAL A 78 -1.36 -10.39 -1.89
CA VAL A 78 -1.99 -10.57 -0.56
C VAL A 78 -1.24 -9.82 0.53
N TYR A 79 0.08 -9.97 0.60
CA TYR A 79 0.89 -9.28 1.61
C TYR A 79 0.73 -7.75 1.53
N ARG A 80 0.68 -7.19 0.32
CA ARG A 80 0.45 -5.76 0.12
C ARG A 80 -0.91 -5.32 0.64
N ALA A 81 -1.96 -6.12 0.39
CA ALA A 81 -3.32 -5.89 0.89
C ALA A 81 -3.38 -5.96 2.43
N ILE A 82 -2.69 -6.92 3.04
CA ILE A 82 -2.58 -7.03 4.51
C ILE A 82 -1.83 -5.81 5.07
N LYS A 83 -0.67 -5.47 4.49
CA LYS A 83 0.17 -4.36 4.92
C LYS A 83 -0.55 -3.02 4.86
N MET A 84 -1.34 -2.76 3.81
CA MET A 84 -2.13 -1.53 3.73
C MET A 84 -3.21 -1.48 4.82
N ASN A 85 -3.90 -2.59 5.11
CA ASN A 85 -4.90 -2.63 6.17
C ASN A 85 -4.27 -2.43 7.56
N VAL A 86 -3.08 -2.98 7.81
CA VAL A 86 -2.30 -2.70 9.03
C VAL A 86 -1.93 -1.22 9.13
N ARG A 87 -1.44 -0.60 8.04
CA ARG A 87 -1.11 0.85 7.99
C ARG A 87 -2.32 1.74 8.30
N LEU A 88 -3.52 1.31 7.90
CA LEU A 88 -4.79 2.01 8.13
C LEU A 88 -5.45 1.65 9.46
N PHE A 89 -4.79 0.88 10.33
CA PHE A 89 -5.35 0.38 11.60
C PHE A 89 -6.64 -0.45 11.43
N ARG A 90 -6.88 -1.00 10.24
CA ARG A 90 -8.00 -1.92 9.94
C ARG A 90 -7.65 -3.35 10.37
N TRP A 91 -7.41 -3.53 11.67
CA TRP A 91 -6.88 -4.77 12.26
C TRP A 91 -7.71 -6.02 11.95
N HIS A 92 -9.04 -5.93 12.13
CA HIS A 92 -9.97 -7.03 11.82
C HIS A 92 -9.86 -7.48 10.36
N ARG A 93 -9.84 -6.52 9.43
CA ARG A 93 -9.74 -6.80 8.00
C ARG A 93 -8.39 -7.41 7.63
N ALA A 94 -7.30 -6.90 8.21
CA ALA A 94 -5.97 -7.44 8.01
C ALA A 94 -5.89 -8.91 8.47
N LEU A 95 -6.45 -9.23 9.63
CA LEU A 95 -6.48 -10.60 10.17
C LEU A 95 -7.36 -11.52 9.31
N GLU A 96 -8.55 -11.06 8.91
CA GLU A 96 -9.44 -11.82 8.02
C GLU A 96 -8.75 -12.20 6.71
N LEU A 97 -8.06 -11.24 6.07
CA LEU A 97 -7.30 -11.51 4.84
C LEU A 97 -6.17 -12.52 5.08
N ALA A 98 -5.43 -12.36 6.19
CA ALA A 98 -4.33 -13.25 6.54
C ALA A 98 -4.80 -14.69 6.73
N VAL A 99 -5.89 -14.89 7.47
CA VAL A 99 -6.51 -16.21 7.70
C VAL A 99 -7.06 -16.78 6.41
N LYS A 100 -7.82 -16.00 5.64
CA LYS A 100 -8.45 -16.43 4.38
C LYS A 100 -7.41 -16.94 3.36
N HIS A 101 -6.29 -16.24 3.24
CA HIS A 101 -5.21 -16.61 2.32
C HIS A 101 -4.13 -17.49 2.97
N LYS A 102 -4.31 -17.88 4.24
CA LYS A 102 -3.38 -18.71 5.03
C LYS A 102 -1.93 -18.16 4.99
N SER A 103 -1.78 -16.85 5.09
CA SER A 103 -0.49 -16.17 4.96
C SER A 103 -0.39 -14.94 5.86
N HIS A 104 0.80 -14.65 6.36
CA HIS A 104 1.12 -13.45 7.18
C HIS A 104 0.26 -13.23 8.44
N VAL A 105 -0.31 -14.28 9.03
CA VAL A 105 -1.07 -14.19 10.30
C VAL A 105 -0.16 -13.73 11.44
N ASP A 106 1.02 -14.35 11.55
CA ASP A 106 2.11 -13.96 12.45
C ASP A 106 2.47 -12.47 12.35
N THR A 107 2.51 -11.96 11.12
CA THR A 107 2.86 -10.58 10.81
C THR A 107 1.78 -9.62 11.35
N VAL A 108 0.50 -9.91 11.11
CA VAL A 108 -0.61 -9.09 11.63
C VAL A 108 -0.62 -9.07 13.16
N LEU A 109 -0.47 -10.25 13.78
CA LEU A 109 -0.41 -10.37 15.25
C LEU A 109 0.80 -9.62 15.83
N GLY A 110 1.98 -9.77 15.25
CA GLY A 110 3.18 -9.06 15.68
C GLY A 110 3.03 -7.55 15.59
N TYR A 111 2.51 -7.04 14.47
CA TYR A 111 2.27 -5.60 14.31
C TYR A 111 1.21 -5.06 15.29
N ARG A 112 0.17 -5.85 15.56
CA ARG A 112 -0.85 -5.52 16.56
C ARG A 112 -0.26 -5.47 17.97
N GLN A 113 0.52 -6.48 18.36
CA GLN A 113 1.19 -6.54 19.65
C GLN A 113 2.11 -5.33 19.85
N ARG A 114 2.93 -4.99 18.84
CA ARG A 114 3.79 -3.80 18.88
C ARG A 114 3.01 -2.51 18.98
N HIS A 115 1.87 -2.41 18.30
CA HIS A 115 1.00 -1.24 18.36
C HIS A 115 0.40 -1.04 19.76
N LEU A 116 -0.11 -2.11 20.38
CA LEU A 116 -0.67 -2.07 21.73
C LEU A 116 0.39 -1.81 22.79
N GLN A 117 1.59 -2.39 22.67
CA GLN A 117 2.72 -2.09 23.54
C GLN A 117 3.09 -0.61 23.50
N ALA A 118 3.10 0.02 22.32
CA ALA A 118 3.35 1.45 22.18
C ALA A 118 2.27 2.33 22.85
N LEU A 119 1.05 1.81 22.99
CA LEU A 119 -0.05 2.47 23.68
C LEU A 119 -0.15 2.11 25.17
N GLY A 120 0.67 1.17 25.66
CA GLY A 120 0.54 0.64 27.03
C GLY A 120 -0.76 -0.13 27.27
N ALA A 121 -1.39 -0.64 26.21
CA ALA A 121 -2.66 -1.34 26.27
C ALA A 121 -2.48 -2.87 26.16
N ALA A 122 -3.43 -3.62 26.72
CA ALA A 122 -3.54 -5.06 26.50
C ALA A 122 -4.42 -5.35 25.28
N GLU A 123 -4.31 -6.57 24.74
CA GLU A 123 -5.18 -7.00 23.63
C GLU A 123 -6.63 -7.12 24.10
N ASP A 124 -7.51 -6.37 23.45
CA ASP A 124 -8.94 -6.28 23.74
C ASP A 124 -9.80 -7.08 22.75
N LEU A 125 -9.21 -7.55 21.65
CA LEU A 125 -9.93 -8.31 20.62
C LEU A 125 -9.86 -9.82 20.85
N PRO A 126 -11.00 -10.52 21.05
CA PRO A 126 -11.02 -11.96 21.33
C PRO A 126 -10.38 -12.82 20.23
N LEU A 127 -10.61 -12.48 18.96
CA LEU A 127 -9.99 -13.22 17.85
C LEU A 127 -8.46 -13.14 17.89
N PHE A 128 -7.90 -11.98 18.22
CA PHE A 128 -6.46 -11.80 18.30
C PHE A 128 -5.86 -12.59 19.46
N GLN A 129 -6.54 -12.66 20.61
CA GLN A 129 -6.12 -13.48 21.74
C GLN A 129 -6.07 -14.97 21.39
N GLN A 130 -7.09 -15.47 20.67
CA GLN A 130 -7.15 -16.86 20.21
C GLN A 130 -5.97 -17.19 19.29
N TYR A 131 -5.76 -16.41 18.24
CA TYR A 131 -4.66 -16.66 17.30
C TYR A 131 -3.28 -16.44 17.92
N ALA A 132 -3.14 -15.52 18.88
CA ALA A 132 -1.88 -15.31 19.59
C ALA A 132 -1.48 -16.50 20.48
N ALA A 133 -2.45 -17.33 20.92
CA ALA A 133 -2.15 -18.56 21.65
C ALA A 133 -1.63 -19.68 20.73
N GLU A 134 -2.05 -19.68 19.46
CA GLU A 134 -1.70 -20.73 18.49
C GLU A 134 -0.44 -20.40 17.67
N VAL A 135 -0.18 -19.11 17.44
CA VAL A 135 0.85 -18.64 16.50
C VAL A 135 2.03 -18.04 17.27
N GLN A 136 3.21 -18.65 17.12
CA GLN A 136 4.45 -18.07 17.62
C GLN A 136 4.90 -16.90 16.75
N ILE A 137 5.12 -15.74 17.36
CA ILE A 137 5.61 -14.53 16.68
C ILE A 137 7.13 -14.53 16.68
N ASP A 138 7.72 -14.77 15.51
CA ASP A 138 9.16 -14.60 15.26
C ASP A 138 9.40 -13.41 14.32
N TRP A 139 10.01 -12.35 14.86
CA TRP A 139 10.29 -11.13 14.11
C TRP A 139 11.35 -11.29 13.03
N GLU A 140 12.27 -12.25 13.15
CA GLU A 140 13.27 -12.53 12.12
C GLU A 140 12.60 -13.23 10.92
N ALA A 141 11.81 -14.26 11.19
CA ALA A 141 11.01 -14.94 10.16
C ALA A 141 10.04 -13.97 9.46
N ILE A 142 9.36 -13.10 10.22
CA ILE A 142 8.49 -12.06 9.65
C ILE A 142 9.29 -11.13 8.73
N ARG A 143 10.47 -10.66 9.14
CA ARG A 143 11.32 -9.79 8.29
C ARG A 143 11.70 -10.50 7.00
N ALA A 144 12.12 -11.76 7.06
CA ALA A 144 12.49 -12.55 5.90
C ALA A 144 11.31 -12.73 4.93
N LYS A 145 10.12 -13.12 5.43
CA LYS A 145 8.90 -13.25 4.60
C LYS A 145 8.53 -11.95 3.90
N LYS A 146 8.62 -10.82 4.62
CA LYS A 146 8.30 -9.51 4.06
C LYS A 146 9.27 -9.09 2.96
N GLU A 147 10.54 -9.45 3.09
CA GLU A 147 11.54 -9.17 2.07
C GLU A 147 11.28 -10.01 0.82
N GLN A 148 11.00 -11.30 1.00
CA GLN A 148 10.63 -12.20 -0.10
C GLN A 148 9.41 -11.68 -0.89
N GLU A 149 8.38 -11.18 -0.21
CA GLU A 149 7.21 -10.56 -0.86
C GLU A 149 7.57 -9.28 -1.62
N ARG A 150 8.50 -8.47 -1.07
CA ARG A 150 8.98 -7.25 -1.72
C ARG A 150 9.77 -7.57 -2.99
N GLU A 151 10.64 -8.55 -2.93
CA GLU A 151 11.41 -9.02 -4.08
C GLU A 151 10.51 -9.64 -5.15
N ALA A 152 9.53 -10.47 -4.75
CA ALA A 152 8.55 -11.05 -5.67
C ALA A 152 7.71 -9.97 -6.37
N GLU A 153 7.29 -8.92 -5.65
CA GLU A 153 6.60 -7.78 -6.27
C GLU A 153 7.53 -6.99 -7.21
N ALA A 154 8.78 -6.76 -6.82
CA ALA A 154 9.76 -6.05 -7.63
C ALA A 154 10.05 -6.75 -8.96
N GLN A 155 10.14 -8.09 -8.95
CA GLN A 155 10.32 -8.89 -10.16
C GLN A 155 9.16 -8.75 -11.15
N ARG A 156 7.93 -8.49 -10.68
CA ARG A 156 6.78 -8.24 -11.58
C ARG A 156 6.89 -6.92 -12.33
N GLY A 157 7.36 -5.87 -11.65
CA GLY A 157 7.56 -4.56 -12.28
C GLY A 157 8.52 -4.64 -13.47
N ASN A 158 9.52 -5.51 -13.38
CA ASN A 158 10.51 -5.72 -14.43
C ASN A 158 10.00 -6.61 -15.59
N GLY A 159 9.01 -7.49 -15.35
CA GLY A 159 8.43 -8.36 -16.36
C GLY A 159 7.27 -7.75 -17.17
N GLY A 160 6.64 -6.68 -16.65
CA GLY A 160 5.51 -5.99 -17.29
C GLY A 160 5.87 -4.73 -18.09
N GLY A 161 7.12 -4.26 -18.00
CA GLY A 161 7.61 -3.05 -18.66
C GLY A 161 7.97 -3.24 -20.13
N GLY A 162 7.06 -3.81 -20.92
CA GLY A 162 7.23 -4.08 -22.34
C GLY A 162 6.41 -3.19 -23.25
N TYR A 163 6.30 -1.87 -22.99
CA TYR A 163 5.73 -0.93 -23.96
C TYR A 163 6.36 0.47 -23.85
N GLY A 164 7.01 0.92 -24.94
CA GLY A 164 6.98 2.33 -25.34
C GLY A 164 8.21 3.20 -25.09
N GLY A 165 9.44 2.72 -25.38
CA GLY A 165 10.62 3.57 -25.50
C GLY A 165 11.12 3.64 -26.95
N GLY A 166 10.34 4.25 -27.83
CA GLY A 166 10.78 4.57 -29.19
C GLY A 166 11.87 5.64 -29.16
N LYS A 167 12.97 5.36 -29.88
CA LYS A 167 14.01 6.33 -30.23
C LYS A 167 13.44 7.53 -30.98
#